data_AF-A0A3B6V7T9-F1
#
_entry.id   AF-A0A3B6V7T9-F1
#
_cell.length_a   1.000
_cell.length_b   1.000
_cell.length_c   1.000
_cell.angle_alpha   90.00
_cell.angle_beta   90.00
_cell.angle_gamma   90.00
#
_symmetry.space_group_name_H-M   'P 1'
#
loop_
_entity.id
_entity.type
_entity.pdbx_description
1 polymer ?
#
loop_
_entity_poly.entity_id
_entity_poly.type
_entity_poly.pdbx_seq_one_letter_code
_entity_poly.pdbx_strand_id
1 'polypeptide(L)'
;MKKLSIFLASLFILSASSLFADMVVPPSALPQQATAFINRVFPGVQIWKVERDGRKFDVNLSNGVSIDFLANGDWQNIDSEYAPIPDAAFPTAVVQAIKNAYPQAAIIDAEKEWGNYKLKLNNMMEVMVSGNGQIMGQQFDD
;
A
#
# COMPACT_ATOMS: atom_id res chain seq x y z
N MET A 1 35.11 -23.15 61.07
CA MET A 1 35.73 -23.88 59.95
C MET A 1 34.76 -23.90 58.79
N LYS A 2 35.20 -23.46 57.60
CA LYS A 2 34.82 -23.96 56.25
C LYS A 2 33.32 -24.04 55.92
N LYS A 3 32.75 -23.48 54.85
CA LYS A 3 33.22 -22.99 53.55
C LYS A 3 31.97 -22.42 52.82
N LEU A 4 32.17 -21.38 52.01
CA LEU A 4 31.68 -21.20 50.63
C LEU A 4 30.16 -21.31 50.37
N SER A 5 29.52 -20.28 49.79
CA SER A 5 29.27 -20.27 48.33
C SER A 5 29.20 -18.86 47.70
N ILE A 6 29.96 -18.75 46.61
CA ILE A 6 30.11 -17.73 45.57
C ILE A 6 28.87 -17.79 44.64
N PHE A 7 28.12 -16.69 44.41
CA PHE A 7 28.22 -15.70 43.32
C PHE A 7 27.38 -16.04 42.06
N LEU A 8 26.69 -15.00 41.57
CA LEU A 8 26.16 -14.78 40.21
C LEU A 8 25.07 -15.71 39.65
N ALA A 9 23.81 -15.24 39.71
CA ALA A 9 22.81 -15.56 38.71
C ALA A 9 22.59 -14.31 37.84
N SER A 10 23.44 -14.15 36.82
CA SER A 10 23.22 -13.16 35.76
C SER A 10 21.99 -13.57 34.95
N LEU A 11 21.01 -12.69 34.97
CA LEU A 11 19.76 -12.68 34.23
C LEU A 11 20.00 -12.89 32.72
N PHE A 12 19.65 -14.06 32.19
CA PHE A 12 19.51 -14.28 30.75
C PHE A 12 18.03 -14.24 30.39
N ILE A 13 17.51 -13.04 30.13
CA ILE A 13 16.23 -12.90 29.44
C ILE A 13 16.52 -13.16 27.96
N LEU A 14 16.19 -14.35 27.47
CA LEU A 14 16.05 -14.57 26.03
C LEU A 14 14.80 -13.83 25.58
N SER A 15 14.92 -12.53 25.30
CA SER A 15 13.92 -11.81 24.54
C SER A 15 14.07 -12.24 23.07
N ALA A 16 13.31 -13.25 22.66
CA ALA A 16 13.08 -13.50 21.25
C ALA A 16 12.19 -12.37 20.72
N SER A 17 12.81 -11.25 20.33
CA SER A 17 12.15 -10.32 19.42
C SER A 17 12.04 -11.06 18.09
N SER A 18 10.86 -11.61 17.80
CA SER A 18 10.51 -12.05 16.46
C SER A 18 10.70 -10.86 15.54
N LEU A 19 11.80 -10.88 14.79
CA LEU A 19 12.08 -9.95 13.71
C LEU A 19 10.91 -10.06 12.73
N PHE A 20 10.09 -9.02 12.64
CA PHE A 20 9.12 -8.88 11.55
C PHE A 20 9.94 -8.55 10.31
N ALA A 21 10.52 -9.58 9.70
CA ALA A 21 11.11 -9.46 8.37
C ALA A 21 10.00 -9.70 7.35
N ASP A 22 10.02 -8.93 6.26
CA ASP A 22 9.10 -9.11 5.14
C ASP A 22 9.20 -10.54 4.63
N MET A 23 8.06 -11.24 4.63
CA MET A 23 8.01 -12.63 4.24
C MET A 23 7.25 -12.75 2.93
N VAL A 24 7.90 -13.32 1.91
CA VAL A 24 7.22 -13.72 0.67
C VAL A 24 6.21 -14.82 1.01
N VAL A 25 4.93 -14.58 0.66
CA VAL A 25 3.81 -15.50 0.93
C VAL A 25 3.10 -15.87 -0.37
N PRO A 26 2.39 -17.01 -0.41
CA PRO A 26 1.59 -17.36 -1.59
C PRO A 26 0.44 -16.36 -1.79
N PRO A 27 -0.02 -16.09 -3.03
CA PRO A 27 -1.17 -15.23 -3.30
C PRO A 27 -2.45 -15.64 -2.57
N SER A 28 -2.60 -16.92 -2.22
CA SER A 28 -3.71 -17.44 -1.41
C SER A 28 -3.73 -16.91 0.03
N ALA A 29 -2.66 -16.24 0.49
CA ALA A 29 -2.61 -15.57 1.78
C ALA A 29 -3.31 -14.20 1.77
N LEU A 30 -3.61 -13.64 0.59
CA LEU A 30 -4.29 -12.35 0.48
C LEU A 30 -5.73 -12.44 0.99
N PRO A 31 -6.23 -11.40 1.69
CA PRO A 31 -7.64 -11.28 2.00
C PRO A 31 -8.49 -11.33 0.71
N GLN A 32 -9.67 -11.94 0.78
CA GLN A 32 -10.57 -12.06 -0.37
C GLN A 32 -10.87 -10.70 -1.02
N GLN A 33 -10.98 -9.64 -0.21
CA GLN A 33 -11.22 -8.29 -0.69
C GLN A 33 -10.08 -7.73 -1.55
N ALA A 34 -8.82 -8.02 -1.19
CA ALA A 34 -7.66 -7.61 -1.98
C ALA A 34 -7.65 -8.33 -3.34
N THR A 35 -7.87 -9.64 -3.34
CA THR A 35 -7.95 -10.43 -4.59
C THR A 35 -9.11 -9.97 -5.48
N ALA A 36 -10.27 -9.64 -4.89
CA ALA A 36 -11.41 -9.09 -5.63
C ALA A 36 -11.11 -7.70 -6.20
N PHE A 37 -10.37 -6.86 -5.46
CA PHE A 37 -9.91 -5.56 -5.94
C PHE A 37 -8.99 -5.72 -7.16
N ILE A 38 -7.95 -6.55 -7.05
CA ILE A 38 -6.99 -6.79 -8.15
C ILE A 38 -7.72 -7.28 -9.40
N ASN A 39 -8.60 -8.28 -9.28
CA ASN A 39 -9.32 -8.83 -10.43
C ASN A 39 -10.25 -7.82 -11.11
N ARG A 40 -10.83 -6.89 -10.33
CA ARG A 40 -11.75 -5.87 -10.84
C ARG A 40 -11.02 -4.70 -11.49
N VAL A 41 -9.90 -4.27 -10.90
CA VAL A 41 -9.15 -3.08 -11.35
C VAL A 41 -8.12 -3.44 -12.43
N PHE A 42 -7.46 -4.59 -12.30
CA PHE A 42 -6.40 -5.06 -13.21
C PHE A 42 -6.76 -6.43 -13.80
N PRO A 43 -7.85 -6.53 -14.58
CA PRO A 43 -8.33 -7.82 -15.10
C PRO A 43 -7.28 -8.48 -16.00
N GLY A 44 -7.03 -9.77 -15.75
CA GLY A 44 -6.06 -10.57 -16.51
C GLY A 44 -4.59 -10.34 -16.16
N VAL A 45 -4.29 -9.40 -15.26
CA VAL A 45 -2.93 -9.17 -14.76
C VAL A 45 -2.62 -10.19 -13.66
N GLN A 46 -1.50 -10.88 -13.77
CA GLN A 46 -1.08 -11.88 -12.79
C GLN A 46 -0.42 -11.24 -11.59
N ILE A 47 -0.62 -11.83 -10.40
CA ILE A 47 0.15 -11.50 -9.20
C ILE A 47 1.54 -12.11 -9.36
N TRP A 48 2.57 -11.26 -9.36
CA TRP A 48 3.96 -11.66 -9.49
C TRP A 48 4.58 -12.03 -8.14
N LYS A 49 4.35 -11.21 -7.12
CA LYS A 49 4.90 -11.39 -5.78
C LYS A 49 3.93 -10.86 -4.73
N VAL A 50 3.83 -11.55 -3.60
CA VAL A 50 3.17 -11.06 -2.39
C VAL A 50 4.17 -11.12 -1.24
N GLU A 51 4.40 -10.00 -0.61
CA GLU A 51 5.17 -9.88 0.62
C GLU A 51 4.22 -9.53 1.77
N ARG A 52 4.53 -10.03 2.95
CA ARG A 52 3.80 -9.72 4.18
C ARG A 52 4.72 -8.99 5.13
N ASP A 53 4.48 -7.69 5.30
CA ASP A 53 5.06 -6.85 6.35
C ASP A 53 4.07 -6.72 7.50
N GLY A 54 4.28 -7.51 8.56
CA GLY A 54 3.44 -7.52 9.76
C GLY A 54 1.96 -7.78 9.46
N ARG A 55 1.16 -6.70 9.42
CA ARG A 55 -0.28 -6.73 9.14
C ARG A 55 -0.66 -6.22 7.75
N LYS A 56 0.29 -5.84 6.93
CA LYS A 56 0.09 -5.39 5.56
C LYS A 56 0.51 -6.45 4.56
N PHE A 57 0.10 -6.27 3.32
CA PHE A 57 0.53 -7.07 2.19
C PHE A 57 0.99 -6.15 1.07
N ASP A 58 2.19 -6.38 0.56
CA ASP A 58 2.72 -5.64 -0.57
C ASP A 58 2.67 -6.57 -1.79
N VAL A 59 1.88 -6.18 -2.79
CA VAL A 59 1.56 -7.00 -3.94
C VAL A 59 2.15 -6.38 -5.18
N ASN A 60 3.07 -7.09 -5.82
CA ASN A 60 3.59 -6.71 -7.13
C ASN A 60 2.85 -7.50 -8.21
N LEU A 61 2.36 -6.81 -9.22
CA LEU A 61 1.68 -7.36 -10.37
C LEU A 61 2.65 -7.50 -11.56
N SER A 62 2.35 -8.44 -12.45
CA SER A 62 3.17 -8.74 -13.65
C SER A 62 3.32 -7.59 -14.65
N ASN A 63 2.49 -6.56 -14.55
CA ASN A 63 2.57 -5.34 -15.37
C ASN A 63 3.36 -4.20 -14.69
N GLY A 64 4.02 -4.46 -13.56
CA GLY A 64 4.82 -3.47 -12.82
C GLY A 64 4.05 -2.69 -11.75
N VAL A 65 2.73 -2.86 -11.63
CA VAL A 65 1.95 -2.20 -10.57
C VAL A 65 2.25 -2.81 -9.21
N SER A 66 2.53 -1.96 -8.23
CA SER A 66 2.65 -2.30 -6.81
C SER A 66 1.42 -1.82 -6.05
N ILE A 67 0.89 -2.65 -5.16
CA ILE A 67 -0.29 -2.33 -4.34
C ILE A 67 -0.06 -2.77 -2.91
N ASP A 68 -0.22 -1.84 -1.98
CA ASP A 68 -0.15 -2.12 -0.56
C ASP A 68 -1.57 -2.31 -0.03
N PHE A 69 -1.83 -3.43 0.62
CA PHE A 69 -3.10 -3.74 1.26
C PHE A 69 -2.96 -3.78 2.78
N LEU A 70 -3.98 -3.25 3.46
CA LEU A 70 -4.18 -3.47 4.89
C LEU A 70 -4.61 -4.92 5.15
N ALA A 71 -4.55 -5.35 6.42
CA ALA A 71 -4.91 -6.70 6.84
C ALA A 71 -6.31 -7.16 6.41
N ASN A 72 -7.25 -6.21 6.25
CA ASN A 72 -8.62 -6.47 5.83
C ASN A 72 -8.77 -6.58 4.30
N GLY A 73 -7.73 -6.24 3.53
CA GLY A 73 -7.73 -6.22 2.07
C GLY A 73 -8.16 -4.90 1.44
N ASP A 74 -8.32 -3.83 2.22
CA ASP A 74 -8.41 -2.48 1.67
C ASP A 74 -7.03 -2.05 1.16
N TRP A 75 -6.96 -1.56 -0.08
CA TRP A 75 -5.73 -0.97 -0.58
C TRP A 75 -5.44 0.36 0.14
N GLN A 76 -4.17 0.62 0.38
CA GLN A 76 -3.62 1.79 1.07
C GLN A 76 -2.79 2.65 0.09
N ASN A 77 -1.98 2.01 -0.74
CA ASN A 77 -1.17 2.65 -1.79
C ASN A 77 -1.28 1.85 -3.10
N ILE A 78 -1.24 2.53 -4.24
CA ILE A 78 -1.12 1.95 -5.58
C ILE A 78 -0.08 2.77 -6.34
N ASP A 79 1.03 2.14 -6.69
CA ASP A 79 2.08 2.73 -7.52
C ASP A 79 2.15 1.95 -8.84
N SER A 80 2.02 2.66 -9.96
CA SER A 80 2.11 2.07 -11.30
C SER A 80 3.29 2.59 -12.11
N GLU A 81 4.17 3.35 -11.47
CA GLU A 81 5.38 4.00 -11.97
C GLU A 81 5.10 5.04 -13.09
N TYR A 82 4.52 4.59 -14.20
CA TYR A 82 4.27 5.39 -15.40
C TYR A 82 2.92 5.11 -16.08
N ALA A 83 2.27 3.98 -15.80
CA ALA A 83 1.02 3.61 -16.47
C ALA A 83 -0.19 4.28 -15.81
N PRO A 84 -1.28 4.59 -16.53
CA PRO A 84 -2.50 5.05 -15.87
C PRO A 84 -3.09 3.98 -14.93
N ILE A 85 -3.35 4.34 -13.67
CA ILE A 85 -4.17 3.53 -12.77
C ILE A 85 -5.63 3.57 -13.31
N PRO A 86 -6.29 2.42 -13.50
CA PRO A 86 -7.67 2.39 -13.99
C PRO A 86 -8.63 3.13 -13.06
N ASP A 87 -9.53 3.94 -13.62
CA ASP A 87 -10.54 4.72 -12.88
C ASP A 87 -11.35 3.87 -11.87
N ALA A 88 -11.53 2.59 -12.16
CA ALA A 88 -12.21 1.63 -11.29
C ALA A 88 -11.56 1.48 -9.90
N ALA A 89 -10.31 1.91 -9.72
CA ALA A 89 -9.65 1.93 -8.42
C ALA A 89 -10.28 2.96 -7.45
N PHE A 90 -10.98 3.98 -7.98
CA PHE A 90 -11.37 5.18 -7.24
C PHE A 90 -12.88 5.40 -7.19
N PRO A 91 -13.39 6.17 -6.21
CA PRO A 91 -14.75 6.68 -6.23
C PRO A 91 -14.99 7.60 -7.43
N THR A 92 -16.19 7.54 -8.03
CA THR A 92 -16.56 8.36 -9.18
C THR A 92 -16.31 9.86 -8.96
N ALA A 93 -16.58 10.37 -7.76
CA ALA A 93 -16.38 11.79 -7.45
C ALA A 93 -14.91 12.22 -7.54
N VAL A 94 -13.98 11.36 -7.09
CA VAL A 94 -12.53 11.62 -7.16
C VAL A 94 -12.07 11.64 -8.62
N VAL A 95 -12.50 10.65 -9.42
CA VAL A 95 -12.19 10.58 -10.86
C VAL A 95 -12.67 11.83 -11.60
N GLN A 96 -13.91 12.27 -11.34
CA GLN A 96 -14.48 13.46 -11.98
C GLN A 96 -13.73 14.73 -11.56
N ALA A 97 -13.35 14.86 -10.29
CA ALA A 97 -12.57 16.00 -9.82
C ALA A 97 -11.24 16.15 -10.57
N ILE A 98 -10.50 15.04 -10.71
CA ILE A 98 -9.22 15.03 -11.45
C ILE A 98 -9.42 15.31 -12.93
N LYS A 99 -10.39 14.65 -13.60
CA LYS A 99 -10.63 14.87 -15.03
C LYS A 99 -11.08 16.30 -15.36
N ASN A 100 -11.81 16.95 -14.45
CA ASN A 100 -12.24 18.34 -14.64
C ASN A 100 -11.07 19.32 -14.46
N ALA A 101 -10.21 19.10 -13.47
CA ALA A 101 -9.07 19.99 -13.20
C ALA A 101 -7.88 19.73 -14.14
N TYR A 102 -7.67 18.48 -14.54
CA TYR A 102 -6.51 18.01 -15.32
C TYR A 102 -6.95 17.09 -16.46
N PRO A 103 -7.64 17.60 -17.49
CA PRO A 103 -8.29 16.79 -18.53
C PRO A 103 -7.33 16.00 -19.44
N GLN A 104 -6.03 16.27 -19.38
CA GLN A 104 -4.99 15.58 -20.16
C GLN A 104 -4.05 14.75 -19.29
N ALA A 105 -4.27 14.73 -17.97
CA ALA A 105 -3.43 14.00 -17.05
C ALA A 105 -4.11 12.70 -16.60
N ALA A 106 -3.30 11.71 -16.26
CA ALA A 106 -3.74 10.43 -15.70
C ALA A 106 -3.13 10.23 -14.31
N ILE A 107 -3.86 9.55 -13.43
CA ILE A 107 -3.36 9.15 -12.11
C ILE A 107 -2.38 7.99 -12.31
N ILE A 108 -1.17 8.10 -11.78
CA ILE A 108 -0.11 7.08 -11.87
C ILE A 108 0.32 6.55 -10.50
N ASP A 109 0.07 7.31 -9.43
CA ASP A 109 0.25 6.88 -8.06
C ASP A 109 -0.91 7.40 -7.21
N ALA A 110 -1.33 6.61 -6.24
CA ALA A 110 -2.41 6.97 -5.33
C ALA A 110 -2.24 6.38 -3.93
N GLU A 111 -2.27 7.26 -2.93
CA GLU A 111 -2.26 6.91 -1.51
C GLU A 111 -3.54 7.40 -0.81
N LYS A 112 -4.08 6.60 0.12
CA LYS A 112 -5.21 7.00 0.97
C LYS A 112 -4.77 7.57 2.32
N GLU A 113 -5.00 8.83 2.58
CA GLU A 113 -4.68 9.44 3.88
C GLU A 113 -5.94 9.97 4.57
N TRP A 114 -6.30 9.38 5.72
CA TRP A 114 -7.43 9.81 6.57
C TRP A 114 -8.76 10.05 5.83
N GLY A 115 -9.07 9.21 4.84
CA GLY A 115 -10.30 9.33 4.03
C GLY A 115 -10.18 10.24 2.79
N ASN A 116 -9.01 10.81 2.57
CA ASN A 116 -8.63 11.55 1.36
C ASN A 116 -7.71 10.69 0.48
N TYR A 117 -7.46 11.20 -0.71
CA TYR A 117 -6.62 10.62 -1.74
C TYR A 117 -5.51 11.60 -2.06
N LYS A 118 -4.27 11.18 -1.92
CA LYS A 118 -3.09 11.86 -2.44
C LYS A 118 -2.78 11.21 -3.79
N LEU A 119 -2.86 11.97 -4.86
CA LEU A 119 -2.80 11.45 -6.23
C LEU A 119 -1.65 12.10 -6.98
N LYS A 120 -0.70 11.29 -7.45
CA LYS A 120 0.31 11.77 -8.41
C LYS A 120 -0.19 11.54 -9.83
N LEU A 121 -0.06 12.58 -10.63
CA LEU A 121 -0.43 12.57 -12.04
C LEU A 121 0.80 12.42 -12.93
N ASN A 122 0.62 11.89 -14.14
CA ASN A 122 1.69 11.70 -15.12
C ASN A 122 2.35 13.00 -15.63
N ASN A 123 1.83 14.16 -15.25
CA ASN A 123 2.42 15.48 -15.50
C ASN A 123 3.16 16.04 -14.27
N MET A 124 3.52 15.17 -13.31
CA MET A 124 4.22 15.51 -12.06
C MET A 124 3.42 16.37 -11.08
N MET A 125 2.11 16.56 -11.31
CA MET A 125 1.26 17.21 -10.32
C MET A 125 0.85 16.20 -9.26
N GLU A 126 1.02 16.57 -8.00
CA GLU A 126 0.45 15.89 -6.85
C GLU A 126 -0.80 16.65 -6.39
N VAL A 127 -1.92 15.94 -6.23
CA VAL A 127 -3.22 16.53 -5.89
C VAL A 127 -3.81 15.80 -4.70
N MET A 128 -4.17 16.55 -3.66
CA MET A 128 -4.94 16.01 -2.54
C MET A 128 -6.44 16.23 -2.80
N VAL A 129 -7.20 15.14 -2.81
CA VAL A 129 -8.63 15.12 -3.10
C VAL A 129 -9.37 14.38 -1.98
N SER A 130 -10.42 14.97 -1.43
CA SER A 130 -11.27 14.28 -0.46
C SER A 130 -12.08 13.16 -1.12
N GLY A 131 -12.57 12.20 -0.34
CA GLY A 131 -13.40 11.10 -0.87
C GLY A 131 -14.71 11.51 -1.56
N ASN A 132 -15.18 12.75 -1.35
CA ASN A 132 -16.34 13.32 -2.06
C ASN A 132 -15.95 14.17 -3.28
N GLY A 133 -14.67 14.20 -3.68
CA GLY A 133 -14.20 14.88 -4.89
C GLY A 133 -13.84 16.36 -4.73
N GLN A 134 -13.67 16.87 -3.51
CA GLN A 134 -13.17 18.23 -3.30
C GLN A 134 -11.64 18.24 -3.40
N ILE A 135 -11.07 19.07 -4.28
CA ILE A 135 -9.63 19.32 -4.31
C ILE A 135 -9.26 20.16 -3.07
N MET A 136 -8.36 19.65 -2.26
CA MET A 136 -7.93 20.24 -0.99
C MET A 136 -6.59 20.98 -1.12
N GLY A 137 -5.73 20.54 -2.04
CA GLY A 137 -4.43 21.12 -2.28
C GLY A 137 -3.75 20.46 -3.47
N GLN A 138 -2.73 21.12 -4.01
CA GLN A 138 -1.93 20.60 -5.11
C GLN A 138 -0.51 21.19 -5.04
N GLN A 139 0.47 20.41 -5.45
CA GLN A 139 1.86 20.83 -5.58
C GLN A 139 2.53 20.06 -6.71
N PHE A 140 3.61 20.60 -7.28
CA PHE A 140 4.47 19.79 -8.13
C PHE A 140 5.28 18.84 -7.25
N ASP A 141 5.40 17.60 -7.69
CA ASP A 141 6.30 16.64 -7.08
C ASP A 141 7.72 16.94 -7.56
N ASP A 142 8.64 17.16 -6.62
CA ASP A 142 10.02 17.60 -6.84
C ASP A 142 10.97 16.44 -7.20
#